data_AF-A0A4V1TQB2-F1
#
_entry.id   AF-A0A4V1TQB2-F1
#
_cell.length_a   1.000
_cell.length_b   1.000
_cell.length_c   1.000
_cell.angle_alpha   90.00
_cell.angle_beta   90.00
_cell.angle_gamma   90.00
#
_symmetry.space_group_name_H-M   'P 1'
#
loop_
_entity.id
_entity.type
_entity.pdbx_description
1 polymer ?
#
loop_
_entity_poly.entity_id
_entity_poly.type
_entity_poly.pdbx_seq_one_letter_code
_entity_poly.pdbx_strand_id
1 'polypeptide(L)'
;MLRFVLEKKLSVSERRDDVNRLVDGFSVSERRACRVLAQPRQTQRYAARRSDLSALRLQIRTLAYGAPRNGYRRIWDALRQSLPRLGLRRVYRLYRLEGLTMRLGAGEKSSPWLAERQRNYSH
;
A
#
# COMPACT_ATOMS: atom_id res chain seq x y z
N MET A 1 -9.50 37.96 -9.41
CA MET A 1 -9.74 36.58 -9.89
C MET A 1 -9.11 35.52 -8.97
N LEU A 2 -9.42 35.51 -7.67
CA LEU A 2 -8.81 34.56 -6.70
C LEU A 2 -9.84 33.78 -5.86
N ARG A 3 -11.12 33.82 -6.23
CA ARG A 3 -12.21 33.22 -5.45
C ARG A 3 -12.58 31.79 -5.91
N PHE A 4 -12.12 31.37 -7.09
CA PHE A 4 -12.63 30.17 -7.78
C PHE A 4 -12.09 28.83 -7.28
N VAL A 5 -11.04 28.82 -6.43
CA VAL A 5 -10.40 27.55 -5.99
C VAL A 5 -11.03 26.98 -4.71
N LEU A 6 -11.78 27.77 -3.95
CA LEU A 6 -12.26 27.36 -2.62
C LEU A 6 -13.60 26.59 -2.63
N GLU A 7 -14.34 26.57 -3.74
CA GLU A 7 -15.67 25.94 -3.80
C GLU A 7 -15.68 24.46 -4.23
N LYS A 8 -14.62 23.98 -4.89
CA LYS A 8 -14.52 22.55 -5.21
C LYS A 8 -13.92 21.77 -4.04
N LYS A 9 -14.57 20.68 -3.64
CA LYS A 9 -14.00 19.64 -2.76
C LYS A 9 -12.86 18.90 -3.48
N LEU A 10 -11.75 19.60 -3.72
CA LEU A 10 -10.53 19.03 -4.29
C LEU A 10 -9.95 18.00 -3.32
N SER A 11 -9.49 16.87 -3.86
CA SER A 11 -8.69 15.88 -3.15
C SER A 11 -7.44 16.54 -2.56
N VAL A 12 -6.93 15.99 -1.45
CA VAL A 12 -5.68 16.46 -0.82
C VAL A 12 -4.52 16.46 -1.81
N SER A 13 -4.49 15.51 -2.75
CA SER A 13 -3.49 15.43 -3.81
C SER A 13 -3.59 16.62 -4.78
N GLU A 14 -4.80 16.92 -5.25
CA GLU A 14 -5.03 18.02 -6.19
C GLU A 14 -4.67 19.37 -5.57
N ARG A 15 -5.01 19.58 -4.29
CA ARG A 15 -4.60 20.79 -3.56
C ARG A 15 -3.09 20.92 -3.42
N ARG A 16 -2.36 19.81 -3.28
CA ARG A 16 -0.90 19.84 -3.22
C ARG A 16 -0.30 20.27 -4.56
N ASP A 17 -0.87 19.80 -5.65
CA ASP A 17 -0.45 20.16 -6.99
C ASP A 17 -0.72 21.65 -7.26
N ASP A 18 -1.88 22.16 -6.83
CA ASP A 18 -2.20 23.59 -6.94
C ASP A 18 -1.23 24.47 -6.12
N VAL A 19 -0.82 24.03 -4.93
CA VAL A 19 0.23 24.74 -4.16
C VAL A 19 1.53 24.79 -4.95
N ASN A 20 1.95 23.68 -5.56
CA ASN A 20 3.18 23.64 -6.36
C ASN A 20 3.08 24.55 -7.58
N ARG A 21 1.95 24.52 -8.31
CA ARG A 21 1.67 25.43 -9.43
C ARG A 21 1.77 26.90 -9.04
N LEU A 22 1.26 27.27 -7.87
CA LEU A 22 1.37 28.65 -7.38
C LEU A 22 2.82 29.04 -7.08
N VAL A 23 3.59 28.15 -6.46
CA VAL A 23 5.01 28.39 -6.16
C VAL A 23 5.80 28.57 -7.45
N ASP A 24 5.60 27.68 -8.43
CA ASP A 24 6.35 27.66 -9.68
C ASP A 24 5.92 28.80 -10.63
N GLY A 25 4.61 29.02 -10.77
CA GLY A 25 4.06 30.00 -11.72
C GLY A 25 4.11 31.45 -11.26
N PHE A 26 4.13 31.71 -9.94
CA PHE A 26 4.15 33.07 -9.38
C PHE A 26 5.37 33.37 -8.52
N SER A 27 6.36 32.46 -8.46
CA SER A 27 7.59 32.57 -7.65
C SER A 27 7.33 32.94 -6.18
N VAL A 28 6.18 32.54 -5.63
CA VAL A 28 5.83 32.78 -4.22
C VAL A 28 6.35 31.66 -3.34
N SER A 29 6.71 31.98 -2.09
CA SER A 29 7.06 30.93 -1.13
C SER A 29 5.92 29.93 -0.91
N GLU A 30 6.26 28.65 -0.69
CA GLU A 30 5.31 27.58 -0.30
C GLU A 30 4.38 28.04 0.83
N ARG A 31 4.90 28.80 1.79
CA ARG A 31 4.13 29.33 2.92
C ARG A 31 3.04 30.32 2.48
N ARG A 32 3.29 31.12 1.46
CA ARG A 32 2.31 32.06 0.90
C ARG A 32 1.27 31.30 0.06
N ALA A 33 1.71 30.37 -0.80
CA ALA A 33 0.82 29.52 -1.59
C ALA A 33 -0.14 28.69 -0.71
N CYS A 34 0.37 28.03 0.33
CA CYS A 34 -0.44 27.27 1.30
C CYS A 34 -1.48 28.15 2.02
N ARG A 35 -1.14 29.41 2.35
CA ARG A 35 -2.07 30.35 3.00
C ARG A 35 -3.21 30.75 2.06
N VAL A 36 -2.90 31.03 0.79
CA VAL A 36 -3.90 31.39 -0.22
C VAL A 36 -4.89 30.24 -0.46
N LEU A 37 -4.40 29.00 -0.51
CA LEU A 37 -5.22 27.80 -0.77
C LEU A 37 -5.79 27.15 0.50
N ALA A 38 -5.61 27.77 1.67
CA ALA A 38 -6.01 27.21 2.97
C ALA A 38 -5.52 25.76 3.21
N GLN A 39 -4.36 25.40 2.64
CA GLN A 39 -3.75 24.08 2.78
C GLN A 39 -2.80 24.08 3.99
N PRO A 40 -2.94 23.15 4.95
CA PRO A 40 -1.96 23.03 6.04
C PRO A 40 -0.58 22.67 5.49
N ARG A 41 0.45 23.42 5.89
CA ARG A 41 1.84 23.19 5.45
C ARG A 41 2.36 21.80 5.77
N GLN A 42 1.95 21.22 6.90
CA GLN A 42 2.30 19.84 7.26
C GLN A 42 1.76 18.85 6.22
N THR A 43 0.55 19.10 5.73
CA THR A 43 -0.04 18.32 4.65
C THR A 43 0.69 18.56 3.35
N GLN A 44 1.20 19.76 3.02
CA GLN A 44 2.05 19.93 1.83
C GLN A 44 3.35 19.13 1.92
N ARG A 45 4.02 19.20 3.07
CA ARG A 45 5.34 18.59 3.29
C ARG A 45 5.32 17.08 3.55
N TYR A 46 4.15 16.49 3.79
CA TYR A 46 4.06 15.07 4.14
C TYR A 46 4.45 14.18 2.94
N ALA A 47 5.63 13.56 2.98
CA ALA A 47 6.03 12.53 2.03
C ALA A 47 5.51 11.17 2.50
N ALA A 48 4.67 10.51 1.68
CA ALA A 48 4.21 9.17 1.97
C ALA A 48 5.41 8.20 1.94
N ARG A 49 5.72 7.58 3.08
CA ARG A 49 6.75 6.53 3.14
C ARG A 49 6.15 5.21 2.67
N ARG A 50 6.29 4.90 1.38
CA ARG A 50 6.00 3.56 0.87
C ARG A 50 7.17 2.66 1.25
N SER A 51 7.01 1.85 2.30
CA SER A 51 7.95 0.75 2.55
C SER A 51 7.84 -0.23 1.38
N ASP A 52 8.97 -0.64 0.80
CA ASP A 52 8.95 -1.77 -0.12
C ASP A 52 8.45 -3.01 0.64
N LEU A 53 7.39 -3.62 0.10
CA LEU A 53 6.73 -4.79 0.67
C LEU A 53 6.94 -6.02 -0.20
N SER A 54 7.72 -5.92 -1.28
CA SER A 54 8.01 -7.00 -2.21
C SER A 54 8.56 -8.25 -1.49
N ALA A 55 9.62 -8.08 -0.70
CA ALA A 55 10.26 -9.17 0.05
C ALA A 55 9.32 -9.82 1.07
N LEU A 56 8.51 -9.03 1.77
CA LEU A 56 7.54 -9.54 2.74
C LEU A 56 6.42 -10.33 2.05
N ARG A 57 5.93 -9.83 0.91
CA ARG A 57 4.93 -10.54 0.09
C ARG A 57 5.48 -11.87 -0.40
N LEU A 58 6.73 -11.89 -0.86
CA LEU A 58 7.41 -13.12 -1.29
C LEU A 58 7.50 -14.13 -0.13
N GLN A 59 7.97 -13.71 1.05
CA GLN A 59 8.04 -14.60 2.22
C GLN A 59 6.67 -15.17 2.63
N ILE A 60 5.63 -14.33 2.63
CA ILE A 60 4.26 -14.76 2.93
C ILE A 60 3.78 -15.78 1.89
N ARG A 61 4.05 -15.56 0.60
CA ARG A 61 3.72 -16.49 -0.49
C ARG A 61 4.44 -17.82 -0.30
N THR A 62 5.75 -17.80 -0.08
CA THR A 62 6.56 -19.01 0.14
C THR A 62 6.03 -19.85 1.31
N LEU A 63 5.72 -19.21 2.44
CA LEU A 63 5.17 -19.90 3.62
C LEU A 63 3.75 -20.45 3.37
N ALA A 64 2.93 -19.74 2.60
CA ALA A 64 1.60 -20.20 2.23
C ALA A 64 1.66 -21.39 1.25
N TYR A 65 2.59 -21.37 0.28
CA TYR A 65 2.74 -22.45 -0.70
C TYR A 65 3.38 -23.71 -0.12
N GLY A 66 4.33 -23.58 0.82
CA GLY A 66 4.93 -24.72 1.49
C GLY A 66 3.95 -25.50 2.39
N ALA A 67 2.90 -24.84 2.88
CA ALA A 67 1.88 -25.46 3.73
C ALA A 67 0.49 -24.87 3.43
N PRO A 68 -0.21 -25.39 2.41
CA PRO A 68 -1.48 -24.82 1.93
C PRO A 68 -2.54 -24.71 3.02
N ARG A 69 -2.52 -25.60 4.02
CA ARG A 69 -3.41 -25.59 5.21
C ARG A 69 -3.17 -24.42 6.17
N ASN A 70 -2.13 -23.63 5.96
CA ASN A 70 -1.81 -22.51 6.84
C ASN A 70 -2.68 -21.29 6.51
N GLY A 71 -3.51 -20.92 7.48
CA GLY A 71 -4.10 -19.60 7.54
C GLY A 71 -3.06 -18.53 7.93
N TYR A 72 -3.42 -17.26 7.74
CA TYR A 72 -2.56 -16.11 8.03
C TYR A 72 -1.98 -16.08 9.46
N ARG A 73 -2.64 -16.70 10.45
CA ARG A 73 -2.14 -16.79 11.83
C ARG A 73 -0.86 -17.62 11.94
N ARG A 74 -0.81 -18.80 11.29
CA ARG A 74 0.38 -19.66 11.30
C ARG A 74 1.54 -19.04 10.53
N ILE A 75 1.24 -18.33 9.44
CA ILE A 75 2.25 -17.56 8.70
C ILE A 75 2.82 -16.45 9.59
N TRP A 76 1.97 -15.74 10.35
CA TRP A 76 2.45 -14.73 11.29
C TRP A 76 3.33 -15.34 12.39
N ASP A 77 2.97 -16.50 12.96
CA ASP A 77 3.80 -17.17 13.97
C ASP A 77 5.19 -17.55 13.43
N ALA A 78 5.27 -17.97 12.16
CA ALA A 78 6.54 -18.24 11.50
C ALA A 78 7.38 -16.97 11.25
N LEU A 79 6.72 -15.83 10.97
CA LEU A 79 7.39 -14.56 10.67
C LEU A 79 7.74 -13.72 11.90
N ARG A 80 7.11 -13.95 13.06
CA ARG A 80 7.24 -13.05 14.22
C ARG A 80 8.67 -12.97 14.77
N GLN A 81 9.46 -14.04 14.61
CA GLN A 81 10.84 -14.09 15.10
C GLN A 81 11.79 -13.33 14.18
N SER A 82 11.62 -13.45 12.85
CA SER A 82 12.44 -12.75 11.86
C SER A 82 12.01 -11.29 11.63
N LEU A 83 10.76 -10.96 11.91
CA LEU A 83 10.17 -9.65 11.65
C LEU A 83 9.44 -9.09 12.89
N PRO A 84 10.18 -8.62 13.92
CA PRO A 84 9.60 -8.17 15.20
C PRO A 84 8.68 -6.94 15.06
N ARG A 85 8.81 -6.17 13.98
CA ARG A 85 7.94 -5.00 13.70
C ARG A 85 6.67 -5.35 12.92
N LEU A 86 6.48 -6.61 12.54
CA LEU A 86 5.37 -7.06 11.71
C LEU A 86 4.16 -7.48 12.57
N GLY A 87 3.12 -6.65 12.57
CA GLY A 87 1.88 -6.96 13.26
C GLY A 87 1.00 -7.98 12.52
N LEU A 88 0.23 -8.77 13.27
CA LEU A 88 -0.73 -9.76 12.74
C LEU A 88 -1.71 -9.16 11.71
N ARG A 89 -2.23 -7.94 11.96
CA ARG A 89 -3.14 -7.24 11.02
C ARG A 89 -2.48 -6.96 9.67
N ARG A 90 -1.18 -6.70 9.65
CA ARG A 90 -0.42 -6.44 8.42
C ARG A 90 -0.26 -7.72 7.61
N VAL A 91 0.05 -8.84 8.27
CA VAL A 91 0.08 -10.17 7.64
C VAL A 91 -1.29 -10.52 7.07
N TYR A 92 -2.37 -10.35 7.84
CA TYR A 92 -3.72 -10.60 7.36
C TYR A 92 -4.06 -9.78 6.11
N ARG A 93 -3.74 -8.48 6.11
CA ARG A 93 -4.00 -7.61 4.95
C ARG A 93 -3.23 -8.07 3.72
N LEU A 94 -1.93 -8.39 3.87
CA LEU A 94 -1.12 -8.90 2.76
C LEU A 94 -1.62 -10.25 2.28
N TYR A 95 -1.94 -11.18 3.19
CA TYR A 95 -2.50 -12.49 2.86
C TYR A 95 -3.80 -12.40 2.03
N ARG A 96 -4.69 -11.47 2.39
CA ARG A 96 -5.92 -11.20 1.62
C ARG A 96 -5.62 -10.57 0.26
N LEU A 97 -4.70 -9.61 0.20
CA LEU A 97 -4.31 -8.93 -1.06
C LEU A 97 -3.62 -9.88 -2.04
N GLU A 98 -2.84 -10.84 -1.54
CA GLU A 98 -2.20 -11.89 -2.33
C GLU A 98 -3.18 -13.02 -2.72
N GLY A 99 -4.46 -12.94 -2.34
CA GLY A 99 -5.46 -13.94 -2.68
C GLY A 99 -5.23 -15.31 -2.04
N LEU A 100 -4.42 -15.39 -0.97
CA LEU A 100 -4.03 -16.64 -0.31
C LEU A 100 -5.15 -17.27 0.53
N THR A 101 -6.32 -16.65 0.57
CA THR A 101 -7.48 -17.19 1.29
C THR A 101 -7.92 -18.47 0.60
N MET A 102 -7.90 -19.60 1.33
CA MET A 102 -8.47 -20.84 0.85
C MET A 102 -9.92 -20.60 0.45
N ARG A 103 -10.20 -20.68 -0.85
CA ARG A 103 -11.56 -20.95 -1.32
C ARG A 103 -11.76 -22.44 -1.19
N LEU A 104 -12.23 -22.89 -0.03
CA LEU A 104 -12.86 -24.20 0.12
C LEU A 104 -14.05 -24.22 -0.86
N GLY A 105 -13.87 -24.78 -2.06
CA GLY A 105 -14.94 -24.96 -3.06
C GLY A 105 -14.70 -24.39 -4.46
N ALA A 106 -13.59 -23.70 -4.74
CA ALA A 106 -13.27 -23.34 -6.12
C ALA A 106 -12.49 -24.49 -6.77
N GLY A 107 -13.12 -25.18 -7.72
CA GLY A 107 -12.50 -26.29 -8.45
C GLY A 107 -11.12 -25.95 -9.03
N GLU A 108 -10.37 -27.01 -9.33
CA GLU A 108 -8.97 -27.04 -9.78
C GLU A 108 -8.60 -26.01 -10.88
N LYS A 109 -9.59 -25.57 -11.67
CA LYS A 109 -9.45 -24.63 -12.80
C LYS A 109 -9.49 -23.14 -12.42
N SER A 110 -10.00 -22.77 -11.24
CA SER A 110 -10.20 -21.36 -10.81
C SER A 110 -9.10 -20.83 -9.90
N SER A 111 -7.95 -21.52 -9.90
CA SER A 111 -7.05 -21.59 -8.78
C SER A 111 -5.63 -21.22 -9.21
N PRO A 112 -5.29 -19.91 -9.28
CA PRO A 112 -3.98 -19.45 -9.76
C PRO A 112 -2.78 -20.07 -9.03
N TRP A 113 -3.01 -20.67 -7.85
CA TRP A 113 -1.99 -21.26 -6.98
C TRP A 113 -1.37 -22.57 -7.47
N LEU A 114 -2.02 -23.34 -8.36
CA LEU A 114 -1.44 -24.60 -8.87
C LEU A 114 -0.40 -24.33 -9.97
N ALA A 115 -0.69 -23.41 -10.90
CA ALA A 115 0.22 -23.04 -11.99
C ALA A 115 1.46 -22.29 -11.49
N GLU A 116 1.32 -21.50 -10.42
CA GLU A 116 2.43 -20.73 -9.83
C GLU A 116 3.38 -21.59 -8.98
N ARG A 117 2.91 -22.74 -8.48
CA ARG A 117 3.67 -23.67 -7.65
C ARG A 117 4.78 -24.38 -8.43
N GLN A 118 4.55 -24.71 -9.70
CA GLN A 118 5.58 -25.33 -10.55
C GLN A 118 6.64 -24.31 -10.98
N ARG A 119 6.25 -23.06 -11.28
CA ARG A 119 7.19 -22.01 -11.75
C ARG A 119 8.20 -21.54 -10.70
N ASN A 120 7.83 -21.52 -9.42
CA ASN A 120 8.70 -20.98 -8.36
C ASN A 120 9.54 -22.06 -7.62
N TYR A 121 9.39 -23.34 -7.97
CA TYR A 121 10.08 -24.47 -7.30
C TYR A 121 10.96 -25.33 -8.22
N SER A 122 11.11 -24.97 -9.51
CA SER A 122 12.16 -25.54 -10.37
C SER A 122 13.47 -24.76 -10.17
N HIS A 123 14.26 -25.19 -9.18
CA HIS A 123 15.66 -24.86 -9.03
C HIS A 123 16.43 -26.10 -8.63
#